data_AF-I4VPH2-F1
#
_entry.id   AF-I4VPH2-F1
#
_cell.length_a   1.000
_cell.length_b   1.000
_cell.length_c   1.000
_cell.angle_alpha   90.00
_cell.angle_beta   90.00
_cell.angle_gamma   90.00
#
_symmetry.space_group_name_H-M   'P 1'
#
loop_
_entity.id
_entity.type
_entity.pdbx_description
1 polymer ?
#
loop_
_entity_poly.entity_id
_entity_poly.type
_entity_poly.pdbx_seq_one_letter_code
_entity_poly.pdbx_strand_id
1 'polypeptide(L)'
;MNSVRHGNNYLLSSLPPPAWKPRGGVNLLKIDSVFDEKRGALNGFGGMRELLRTLADFLKQSPDPTMETRTRRETIEQAVGAELAMFGVAIHGNYAAGWTRDDTCSLPLCEQLWLDPDRTELPERHDPQHPHWQELDREFNDAYERGDWADEVAGRFGRWVNQQLRNRSDKLIALGEAEMRHFARQAILDVAWPIPLQRRAKAGVA
;
A
#
# COMPACT_ATOMS: atom_id res chain seq x y z
N MET A 1 -3.38 -50.97 -14.65
CA MET A 1 -3.17 -49.59 -15.14
C MET A 1 -2.30 -48.82 -14.16
N ASN A 2 -1.00 -49.11 -14.08
CA ASN A 2 0.01 -48.34 -13.32
C ASN A 2 1.31 -48.24 -14.13
N SER A 3 1.20 -48.10 -15.47
CA SER A 3 2.36 -48.15 -16.38
C SER A 3 2.72 -46.79 -17.00
N VAL A 4 2.03 -45.71 -16.62
CA VAL A 4 2.19 -44.37 -17.24
C VAL A 4 2.85 -43.35 -16.30
N ARG A 5 3.04 -43.69 -15.02
CA ARG A 5 3.72 -42.83 -14.03
C ARG A 5 4.92 -43.60 -13.48
N HIS A 6 6.10 -43.35 -14.06
CA HIS A 6 7.41 -43.92 -13.68
C HIS A 6 7.87 -43.51 -12.26
N GLY A 7 7.01 -43.56 -11.25
CA GLY A 7 7.33 -43.11 -9.90
C GLY A 7 7.59 -41.60 -9.75
N ASN A 8 7.43 -40.81 -10.81
CA ASN A 8 7.58 -39.35 -10.74
C ASN A 8 6.34 -38.71 -10.13
N ASN A 9 6.47 -38.31 -8.87
CA ASN A 9 5.55 -37.41 -8.20
C ASN A 9 5.99 -35.98 -8.53
N TYR A 10 5.26 -35.30 -9.42
CA TYR A 10 5.49 -33.88 -9.70
C TYR A 10 5.01 -33.07 -8.50
N LEU A 11 5.86 -32.94 -7.49
CA LEU A 11 5.63 -32.02 -6.39
C LEU A 11 5.66 -30.61 -6.97
N LEU A 12 4.49 -29.98 -7.09
CA LEU A 12 4.39 -28.55 -7.29
C LEU A 12 5.09 -27.90 -6.10
N SER A 13 6.17 -27.18 -6.36
CA SER A 13 6.91 -26.43 -5.37
C SER A 13 5.96 -25.45 -4.67
N SER A 14 5.47 -25.81 -3.47
CA SER A 14 4.81 -24.89 -2.55
C SER A 14 5.87 -24.01 -1.90
N LEU A 15 6.63 -23.29 -2.74
CA LEU A 15 7.57 -22.31 -2.25
C LEU A 15 6.73 -21.23 -1.54
N PRO A 16 7.07 -20.85 -0.30
CA PRO A 16 6.54 -19.62 0.24
C PRO A 16 6.81 -18.51 -0.79
N PRO A 17 5.90 -17.52 -0.95
CA PRO A 17 6.14 -16.39 -1.82
C PRO A 17 7.55 -15.88 -1.55
N PRO A 18 8.33 -15.58 -2.61
CA PRO A 18 9.78 -15.39 -2.51
C PRO A 18 10.07 -14.49 -1.31
N ALA A 19 10.65 -15.07 -0.26
CA ALA A 19 10.90 -14.38 0.98
C ALA A 19 11.67 -13.11 0.64
N TRP A 20 11.00 -11.97 0.80
CA TRP A 20 11.53 -10.70 0.37
C TRP A 20 12.79 -10.42 1.19
N LYS A 21 13.94 -10.58 0.54
CA LYS A 21 15.22 -10.03 1.01
C LYS A 21 15.47 -8.78 0.18
N PRO A 22 15.04 -7.60 0.62
CA PRO A 22 15.45 -6.37 -0.05
C PRO A 22 16.99 -6.34 -0.05
N ARG A 23 17.58 -6.34 -1.25
CA ARG A 23 19.01 -6.05 -1.42
C ARG A 23 19.19 -4.57 -1.13
N GLY A 24 19.43 -4.25 0.14
CA GLY A 24 19.42 -2.88 0.66
C GLY A 24 18.02 -2.47 1.09
N GLY A 25 17.85 -2.07 2.36
CA GLY A 25 16.57 -1.60 2.88
C GLY A 25 16.00 -0.47 2.03
N VAL A 26 14.68 -0.49 1.84
CA VAL A 26 13.96 0.61 1.17
C VAL A 26 14.19 1.87 1.99
N ASN A 27 14.89 2.88 1.45
CA ASN A 27 15.10 4.16 2.15
C ASN A 27 13.92 5.10 1.86
N LEU A 28 13.16 5.44 2.90
CA LEU A 28 12.00 6.32 2.85
C LEU A 28 12.30 7.74 3.36
N LEU A 29 13.53 8.00 3.79
CA LEU A 29 13.99 9.34 4.11
C LEU A 29 14.35 10.09 2.82
N LYS A 30 14.14 11.40 2.81
CA LYS A 30 14.45 12.31 1.69
C LYS A 30 13.65 12.04 0.40
N ILE A 31 12.51 11.37 0.51
CA ILE A 31 11.52 11.25 -0.56
C ILE A 31 10.22 11.95 -0.14
N ASP A 32 9.52 12.52 -1.12
CA ASP A 32 8.30 13.29 -0.87
C ASP A 32 7.04 12.41 -0.83
N SER A 33 7.11 11.18 -1.33
CA SER A 33 6.03 10.19 -1.27
C SER A 33 6.51 8.80 -1.66
N VAL A 34 5.94 7.77 -1.05
CA VAL A 34 6.16 6.38 -1.49
C VAL A 34 5.53 6.06 -2.86
N PHE A 35 4.57 6.89 -3.27
CA PHE A 35 3.90 6.85 -4.57
C PHE A 35 4.55 7.76 -5.63
N ASP A 36 5.78 8.25 -5.40
CA ASP A 36 6.47 9.04 -6.42
C ASP A 36 6.80 8.20 -7.67
N GLU A 37 6.66 8.79 -8.86
CA GLU A 37 6.85 8.08 -10.13
C GLU A 37 8.31 7.64 -10.37
N LYS A 38 9.27 8.48 -9.97
CA LYS A 38 10.70 8.32 -10.29
C LYS A 38 11.48 7.73 -9.12
N ARG A 39 11.11 8.10 -7.90
CA ARG A 39 11.80 7.75 -6.64
C ARG A 39 10.91 6.97 -5.68
N GLY A 40 9.65 6.71 -6.02
CA GLY A 40 8.71 6.02 -5.13
C GLY A 40 9.12 4.57 -4.90
N ALA A 41 9.22 4.22 -3.63
CA ALA A 41 9.61 2.90 -3.18
C ALA A 41 8.63 1.79 -3.62
N LEU A 42 7.34 2.10 -3.72
CA LEU A 42 6.30 1.11 -3.98
C LEU A 42 6.40 0.49 -5.38
N ASN A 43 6.84 1.25 -6.38
CA ASN A 43 6.91 0.74 -7.76
C ASN A 43 7.96 -0.37 -7.93
N GLY A 44 9.01 -0.35 -7.10
CA GLY A 44 10.06 -1.37 -7.06
C GLY A 44 9.79 -2.48 -6.04
N PHE A 45 8.67 -2.41 -5.33
CA PHE A 45 8.34 -3.37 -4.29
C PHE A 45 7.67 -4.63 -4.85
N GLY A 46 8.14 -5.79 -4.39
CA GLY A 46 7.48 -7.07 -4.61
C GLY A 46 7.16 -7.34 -6.08
N GLY A 47 5.91 -7.70 -6.35
CA GLY A 47 5.37 -7.91 -7.69
C GLY A 47 4.63 -6.71 -8.29
N MET A 48 4.70 -5.53 -7.66
CA MET A 48 3.87 -4.38 -8.01
C MET A 48 3.99 -3.99 -9.49
N ARG A 49 5.22 -3.94 -10.03
CA ARG A 49 5.48 -3.52 -11.41
C ARG A 49 4.92 -4.52 -12.44
N GLU A 50 5.03 -5.81 -12.12
CA GLU A 50 4.52 -6.94 -12.89
C GLU A 50 2.99 -6.94 -12.89
N LEU A 51 2.36 -6.75 -11.73
CA LEU A 51 0.91 -6.68 -11.62
C LEU A 51 0.33 -5.49 -12.39
N LEU A 52 0.94 -4.31 -12.26
CA LEU A 52 0.53 -3.13 -13.04
C LEU A 52 0.72 -3.34 -14.55
N ARG A 53 1.74 -4.10 -14.97
CA ARG A 53 1.91 -4.50 -16.38
C ARG A 53 0.78 -5.43 -16.82
N THR A 54 0.51 -6.47 -16.04
CA THR A 54 -0.58 -7.43 -16.30
C THR A 54 -1.93 -6.73 -16.42
N LEU A 55 -2.21 -5.78 -15.51
CA LEU A 55 -3.43 -4.98 -15.55
C LEU A 55 -3.51 -4.12 -16.81
N ALA A 56 -2.42 -3.40 -17.15
CA ALA A 56 -2.37 -2.59 -18.36
C ALA A 56 -2.56 -3.43 -19.63
N ASP A 57 -1.89 -4.58 -19.72
CA ASP A 57 -1.95 -5.46 -20.89
C ASP A 57 -3.34 -6.10 -21.04
N PHE A 58 -3.99 -6.44 -19.93
CA PHE A 58 -5.38 -6.92 -19.93
C PHE A 58 -6.35 -5.85 -20.40
N LEU A 59 -6.25 -4.62 -19.90
CA LEU A 59 -7.14 -3.52 -20.27
C LEU A 59 -6.92 -3.06 -21.73
N LYS A 60 -5.70 -3.14 -22.24
CA LYS A 60 -5.37 -2.81 -23.65
C LYS A 60 -6.06 -3.73 -24.65
N GLN A 61 -6.40 -4.96 -24.26
CA GLN A 61 -7.09 -5.91 -25.13
C GLN A 61 -8.55 -5.52 -25.36
N SER A 62 -9.07 -4.48 -24.69
CA SER A 62 -10.47 -4.06 -24.73
C SER A 62 -11.42 -5.26 -24.59
N PRO A 63 -11.29 -6.04 -23.51
CA PRO A 63 -12.04 -7.29 -23.36
C PRO A 63 -13.55 -7.02 -23.29
N ASP A 64 -14.35 -7.96 -23.80
CA ASP A 64 -15.80 -7.85 -23.78
C ASP A 64 -16.33 -7.68 -22.35
N PRO A 65 -17.39 -6.89 -22.12
CA PRO A 65 -17.94 -6.61 -20.79
C PRO A 65 -18.74 -7.81 -20.24
N THR A 66 -18.07 -8.94 -20.06
CA THR A 66 -18.62 -10.17 -19.51
C THR A 66 -18.29 -10.30 -18.02
N MET A 67 -19.01 -11.19 -17.32
CA MET A 67 -18.70 -11.51 -15.93
C MET A 67 -17.29 -12.08 -15.76
N GLU A 68 -16.81 -12.88 -16.71
CA GLU A 68 -15.45 -13.44 -16.66
C GLU A 68 -14.38 -12.35 -16.74
N THR A 69 -14.56 -11.39 -17.67
CA THR A 69 -13.69 -10.21 -17.79
C THR A 69 -13.65 -9.42 -16.48
N ARG A 70 -14.81 -9.19 -15.86
CA ARG A 70 -14.93 -8.46 -14.60
C ARG A 70 -14.20 -9.18 -13.46
N THR A 71 -14.45 -10.48 -13.26
CA THR A 71 -13.79 -11.28 -12.23
C THR A 71 -12.27 -11.28 -12.40
N ARG A 72 -11.79 -11.40 -13.63
CA ARG A 72 -10.35 -11.39 -13.92
C ARG A 72 -9.72 -10.04 -13.61
N ARG A 73 -10.40 -8.94 -13.95
CA ARG A 73 -9.98 -7.58 -13.59
C ARG A 73 -9.89 -7.41 -12.07
N GLU A 74 -10.96 -7.74 -11.36
CA GLU A 74 -11.06 -7.63 -9.90
C GLU A 74 -9.97 -8.45 -9.19
N THR A 75 -9.62 -9.63 -9.73
CA THR A 75 -8.54 -10.47 -9.20
C THR A 75 -7.17 -9.79 -9.30
N ILE A 76 -6.89 -9.11 -10.42
CA ILE A 76 -5.64 -8.35 -10.59
C ILE A 76 -5.63 -7.13 -9.66
N GLU A 77 -6.75 -6.43 -9.54
CA GLU A 77 -6.89 -5.26 -8.66
C GLU A 77 -6.71 -5.63 -7.17
N GLN A 78 -7.27 -6.76 -6.75
CA GLN A 78 -7.07 -7.31 -5.40
C GLN A 78 -5.59 -7.66 -5.15
N ALA A 79 -4.92 -8.28 -6.12
CA ALA A 79 -3.48 -8.57 -6.00
C ALA A 79 -2.64 -7.28 -5.89
N VAL A 80 -2.98 -6.25 -6.66
CA VAL A 80 -2.35 -4.92 -6.57
C VAL A 80 -2.56 -4.30 -5.18
N GLY A 81 -3.78 -4.39 -4.63
CA GLY A 81 -4.07 -3.95 -3.26
C GLY A 81 -3.30 -4.75 -2.21
N ALA A 82 -3.20 -6.07 -2.35
CA ALA A 82 -2.46 -6.93 -1.43
C ALA A 82 -0.96 -6.59 -1.40
N GLU A 83 -0.35 -6.28 -2.54
CA GLU A 83 1.04 -5.80 -2.57
C GLU A 83 1.19 -4.45 -1.84
N LEU A 84 0.24 -3.52 -1.99
CA LEU A 84 0.25 -2.27 -1.22
C LEU A 84 0.25 -2.56 0.30
N ALA A 85 -0.57 -3.51 0.73
CA ALA A 85 -0.67 -3.88 2.13
C ALA A 85 0.63 -4.53 2.66
N MET A 86 1.21 -5.45 1.88
CA MET A 86 2.49 -6.10 2.20
C MET A 86 3.66 -5.10 2.24
N PHE A 87 3.60 -4.04 1.43
CA PHE A 87 4.58 -2.95 1.52
C PHE A 87 4.56 -2.33 2.91
N GLY A 88 3.38 -1.96 3.42
CA GLY A 88 3.22 -1.39 4.75
C GLY A 88 3.81 -2.28 5.84
N VAL A 89 3.45 -3.57 5.85
CA VAL A 89 3.96 -4.57 6.82
C VAL A 89 5.47 -4.62 6.85
N ALA A 90 6.10 -4.60 5.68
CA ALA A 90 7.54 -4.70 5.64
C ALA A 90 8.24 -3.40 6.01
N ILE A 91 7.63 -2.24 5.77
CA ILE A 91 8.16 -0.98 6.31
C ILE A 91 8.11 -1.03 7.84
N HIS A 92 6.99 -1.47 8.43
CA HIS A 92 6.88 -1.67 9.89
C HIS A 92 7.96 -2.63 10.41
N GLY A 93 8.24 -3.71 9.69
CA GLY A 93 9.29 -4.67 10.08
C GLY A 93 10.73 -4.20 9.86
N ASN A 94 10.97 -3.17 9.04
CA ASN A 94 12.31 -2.71 8.68
C ASN A 94 12.72 -1.39 9.36
N TYR A 95 11.76 -0.62 9.86
CA TYR A 95 11.99 0.65 10.52
C TYR A 95 11.69 0.56 12.01
N ALA A 96 12.43 1.32 12.81
CA ALA A 96 12.12 1.48 14.23
C ALA A 96 10.91 2.41 14.40
N ALA A 97 10.14 2.21 15.48
CA ALA A 97 9.04 3.10 15.85
C ALA A 97 9.51 4.56 15.91
N GLY A 98 8.72 5.46 15.34
CA GLY A 98 9.01 6.90 15.32
C GLY A 98 10.05 7.34 14.30
N TRP A 99 10.40 6.50 13.33
CA TRP A 99 11.34 6.88 12.26
C TRP A 99 10.87 8.09 11.45
N THR A 100 9.56 8.37 11.42
CA THR A 100 8.99 9.56 10.77
C THR A 100 9.21 10.86 11.56
N ARG A 101 9.75 10.79 12.78
CA ARG A 101 10.17 11.96 13.58
C ARG A 101 11.48 12.58 13.06
N ASP A 102 12.20 11.89 12.18
CA ASP A 102 13.43 12.38 11.57
C ASP A 102 13.16 13.59 10.68
N ASP A 103 13.96 14.66 10.82
CA ASP A 103 13.79 15.90 10.05
C ASP A 103 13.98 15.72 8.54
N THR A 104 14.57 14.60 8.11
CA THR A 104 14.72 14.24 6.70
C THR A 104 13.53 13.43 6.16
N CYS A 105 12.54 13.12 6.99
CA CYS A 105 11.27 12.53 6.57
C CYS A 105 10.37 13.61 5.97
N SER A 106 10.19 13.59 4.65
CA SER A 106 9.34 14.53 3.91
C SER A 106 7.99 13.92 3.49
N LEU A 107 7.65 12.73 4.00
CA LEU A 107 6.42 12.06 3.62
C LEU A 107 5.18 12.85 4.08
N PRO A 108 4.06 12.81 3.34
CA PRO A 108 2.82 13.41 3.79
C PRO A 108 2.31 12.72 5.06
N LEU A 109 1.60 13.47 5.91
CA LEU A 109 1.11 12.96 7.19
C LEU A 109 0.34 11.64 7.06
N CYS A 110 -0.54 11.48 6.07
CA CYS A 110 -1.29 10.23 5.88
C CYS A 110 -0.40 9.01 5.54
N GLU A 111 0.71 9.22 4.83
CA GLU A 111 1.69 8.16 4.55
C GLU A 111 2.53 7.85 5.81
N GLN A 112 2.87 8.87 6.61
CA GLN A 112 3.54 8.66 7.90
C GLN A 112 2.63 7.87 8.87
N LEU A 113 1.36 8.24 8.99
CA LEU A 113 0.37 7.56 9.83
C LEU A 113 0.19 6.09 9.42
N TRP A 114 0.25 5.81 8.14
CA TRP A 114 0.17 4.44 7.61
C TRP A 114 1.44 3.62 7.86
N LEU A 115 2.62 4.23 7.70
CA LEU A 115 3.91 3.53 7.68
C LEU A 115 4.68 3.56 9.00
N ASP A 116 4.24 4.35 9.97
CA ASP A 116 4.84 4.46 11.31
C ASP A 116 3.75 4.53 12.41
N PRO A 117 2.81 3.57 12.47
CA PRO A 117 1.74 3.57 13.48
C PRO A 117 2.30 3.45 14.90
N ASP A 118 3.40 2.71 15.08
CA ASP A 118 4.06 2.50 16.37
C ASP A 118 4.63 3.78 16.97
N ARG A 119 4.77 4.86 16.17
CA ARG A 119 5.09 6.20 16.68
C ARG A 119 4.07 6.66 17.74
N THR A 120 2.82 6.22 17.65
CA THR A 120 1.78 6.57 18.62
C THR A 120 2.03 5.99 20.01
N GLU A 121 2.83 4.93 20.12
CA GLU A 121 3.20 4.32 21.39
C GLU A 121 4.38 5.02 22.07
N LEU A 122 5.07 5.90 21.36
CA LEU A 122 6.21 6.64 21.90
C LEU A 122 5.73 7.82 22.76
N PRO A 123 6.48 8.16 23.84
CA PRO A 123 6.19 9.36 24.61
C PRO A 123 6.29 10.61 23.73
N GLU A 124 5.48 11.61 24.06
CA GLU A 124 5.58 12.96 23.49
C GLU A 124 6.99 13.51 23.74
N ARG A 125 7.58 14.11 22.71
CA ARG A 125 8.89 14.76 22.84
C ARG A 125 8.75 16.06 23.62
N HIS A 126 9.55 16.19 24.67
CA HIS A 126 9.71 17.43 25.44
C HIS A 126 11.14 17.94 25.31
N ASP A 127 11.39 18.80 24.32
CA ASP A 127 12.69 19.43 24.10
C ASP A 127 12.55 20.96 24.25
N PRO A 128 13.23 21.60 25.22
CA PRO A 128 13.23 23.06 25.35
C PRO A 128 13.74 23.81 24.11
N GLN A 129 14.59 23.17 23.30
CA GLN A 129 15.13 23.74 22.06
C GLN A 129 14.15 23.58 20.89
N HIS A 130 13.26 22.59 20.97
CA HIS A 130 12.29 22.26 19.93
C HIS A 130 10.88 22.07 20.52
N PRO A 131 10.26 23.12 21.09
CA PRO A 131 8.96 23.01 21.77
C PRO A 131 7.82 22.56 20.83
N HIS A 132 7.96 22.80 19.53
CA HIS A 132 6.99 22.41 18.51
C HIS A 132 6.93 20.89 18.28
N TRP A 133 7.97 20.12 18.65
CA TRP A 133 7.95 18.66 18.50
C TRP A 133 6.86 17.98 19.33
N GLN A 134 6.56 18.55 20.50
CA GLN A 134 5.48 18.06 21.34
C GLN A 134 4.12 18.19 20.65
N GLU A 135 3.88 19.34 20.02
CA GLU A 135 2.65 19.59 19.27
C GLU A 135 2.54 18.66 18.06
N LEU A 136 3.63 18.45 17.31
CA LEU A 136 3.66 17.52 16.19
C LEU A 136 3.35 16.08 16.60
N ASP A 137 3.78 15.65 17.78
CA ASP A 137 3.46 14.31 18.30
C ASP A 137 1.97 14.21 18.69
N ARG A 138 1.39 15.26 19.29
CA ARG A 138 -0.05 15.32 19.56
C ARG A 138 -0.89 15.31 18.28
N GLU A 139 -0.54 16.15 17.31
CA GLU A 139 -1.22 16.22 16.02
C GLU A 139 -1.19 14.88 15.28
N PHE A 140 -0.06 14.17 15.36
CA PHE A 140 0.09 12.83 14.79
C PHE A 140 -0.86 11.83 15.47
N ASN A 141 -0.86 11.77 16.81
CA ASN A 141 -1.72 10.87 17.57
C ASN A 141 -3.21 11.15 17.30
N ASP A 142 -3.61 12.42 17.37
CA ASP A 142 -4.99 12.84 17.06
C ASP A 142 -5.38 12.47 15.63
N ALA A 143 -4.48 12.61 14.66
CA ALA A 143 -4.73 12.24 13.27
C ALA A 143 -4.82 10.73 13.08
N TYR A 144 -4.00 9.95 13.79
CA TYR A 144 -4.05 8.49 13.79
C TYR A 144 -5.38 7.98 14.33
N GLU A 145 -5.83 8.52 15.46
CA GLU A 145 -7.10 8.18 16.10
C GLU A 145 -8.32 8.48 15.22
N ARG A 146 -8.30 9.60 14.48
CA ARG A 146 -9.38 9.93 13.53
C ARG A 146 -9.55 8.89 12.42
N GLY A 147 -8.47 8.24 11.99
CA GLY A 147 -8.48 7.16 11.00
C GLY A 147 -8.76 7.58 9.54
N ASP A 148 -9.01 8.87 9.27
CA ASP A 148 -9.31 9.40 7.93
C ASP A 148 -8.11 9.24 6.96
N TRP A 149 -6.90 9.07 7.49
CA TRP A 149 -5.67 8.87 6.74
C TRP A 149 -5.73 7.65 5.81
N ALA A 150 -6.46 6.59 6.16
CA ALA A 150 -6.56 5.39 5.34
C ALA A 150 -7.27 5.67 4.00
N ASP A 151 -8.32 6.49 4.03
CA ASP A 151 -9.03 6.91 2.81
C ASP A 151 -8.17 7.83 1.95
N GLU A 152 -7.36 8.70 2.59
CA GLU A 152 -6.40 9.55 1.88
C GLU A 152 -5.30 8.73 1.18
N VAL A 153 -4.70 7.76 1.87
CA VAL A 153 -3.71 6.85 1.28
C VAL A 153 -4.31 6.07 0.12
N ALA A 154 -5.51 5.49 0.30
CA ALA A 154 -6.20 4.77 -0.77
C ALA A 154 -6.48 5.67 -1.99
N GLY A 155 -6.86 6.93 -1.77
CA GLY A 155 -7.05 7.91 -2.83
C GLY A 155 -5.76 8.27 -3.55
N ARG A 156 -4.66 8.49 -2.82
CA ARG A 156 -3.33 8.76 -3.39
C ARG A 156 -2.85 7.58 -4.22
N PHE A 157 -2.99 6.36 -3.70
CA PHE A 157 -2.65 5.14 -4.41
C PHE A 157 -3.48 4.96 -5.68
N GLY A 158 -4.80 5.16 -5.63
CA GLY A 158 -5.66 5.06 -6.82
C GLY A 158 -5.25 6.03 -7.94
N ARG A 159 -4.90 7.27 -7.59
CA ARG A 159 -4.34 8.24 -8.55
C ARG A 159 -3.00 7.79 -9.12
N TRP A 160 -2.12 7.27 -8.27
CA TRP A 160 -0.82 6.74 -8.68
C TRP A 160 -0.97 5.56 -9.64
N VAL A 161 -1.80 4.56 -9.34
CA VAL A 161 -2.06 3.43 -10.25
C VAL A 161 -2.57 3.94 -11.61
N ASN A 162 -3.52 4.87 -11.61
CA ASN A 162 -4.02 5.48 -12.85
C ASN A 162 -2.92 6.18 -13.64
N GLN A 163 -2.01 6.90 -12.99
CA GLN A 163 -0.84 7.50 -13.64
C GLN A 163 0.08 6.42 -14.24
N GLN A 164 0.37 5.34 -13.50
CA GLN A 164 1.17 4.23 -13.98
C GLN A 164 0.56 3.54 -15.21
N LEU A 165 -0.77 3.46 -15.29
CA LEU A 165 -1.49 2.93 -16.46
C LEU A 165 -1.41 3.89 -17.66
N ARG A 166 -1.64 5.19 -17.44
CA ARG A 166 -1.55 6.23 -18.49
C ARG A 166 -0.16 6.28 -19.12
N ASN A 167 0.88 6.21 -18.29
CA ASN A 167 2.28 6.15 -18.75
C ASN A 167 2.57 4.95 -19.68
N ARG A 168 1.74 3.90 -19.65
CA ARG A 168 1.89 2.71 -20.51
C ARG A 168 1.03 2.77 -21.76
N SER A 169 -0.03 3.59 -21.82
CA SER A 169 -0.82 3.88 -23.01
C SER A 169 -1.86 4.97 -22.78
N ASP A 170 -1.90 5.94 -23.69
CA ASP A 170 -2.92 7.01 -23.73
C ASP A 170 -4.35 6.49 -23.95
N LYS A 171 -4.51 5.25 -24.45
CA LYS A 171 -5.82 4.63 -24.71
C LYS A 171 -6.42 3.97 -23.46
N LEU A 172 -5.62 3.77 -22.41
CA LEU A 172 -6.12 3.27 -21.14
C LEU A 172 -6.86 4.43 -20.46
N ILE A 173 -8.17 4.51 -20.72
CA ILE A 173 -9.07 5.39 -19.98
C ILE A 173 -8.91 5.04 -18.51
N ALA A 174 -8.76 6.07 -17.68
CA ALA A 174 -8.57 5.95 -16.24
C ALA A 174 -9.46 4.84 -15.68
N LEU A 175 -8.84 3.89 -15.00
CA LEU A 175 -9.55 2.89 -14.23
C LEU A 175 -10.45 3.65 -13.25
N GLY A 176 -11.66 3.15 -13.00
CA GLY A 176 -12.60 3.80 -12.09
C GLY A 176 -11.90 4.10 -10.77
N GLU A 177 -11.60 5.37 -10.50
CA GLU A 177 -10.81 5.77 -9.32
C GLU A 177 -11.46 5.26 -8.03
N ALA A 178 -12.79 5.16 -8.04
CA ALA A 178 -13.58 4.60 -6.95
C ALA A 178 -13.33 3.11 -6.71
N GLU A 179 -13.18 2.29 -7.76
CA GLU A 179 -12.90 0.85 -7.66
C GLU A 179 -11.52 0.63 -7.05
N MET A 180 -10.50 1.29 -7.61
CA MET A 180 -9.13 1.18 -7.11
C MET A 180 -8.98 1.71 -5.68
N ARG A 181 -9.62 2.83 -5.35
CA ARG A 181 -9.67 3.35 -3.98
C ARG A 181 -10.34 2.36 -3.04
N HIS A 182 -11.44 1.73 -3.47
CA HIS A 182 -12.14 0.74 -2.67
C HIS A 182 -11.23 -0.46 -2.35
N PHE A 183 -10.57 -1.05 -3.35
CA PHE A 183 -9.69 -2.20 -3.13
C PHE A 183 -8.44 -1.85 -2.31
N ALA A 184 -7.80 -0.72 -2.60
CA ALA A 184 -6.64 -0.25 -1.84
C ALA A 184 -6.99 0.01 -0.38
N ARG A 185 -8.15 0.64 -0.15
CA ARG A 185 -8.69 0.81 1.19
C ARG A 185 -8.86 -0.56 1.85
N GLN A 186 -9.64 -1.48 1.28
CA GLN A 186 -9.85 -2.81 1.88
C GLN A 186 -8.51 -3.49 2.22
N ALA A 187 -7.56 -3.52 1.28
CA ALA A 187 -6.27 -4.18 1.50
C ALA A 187 -5.43 -3.52 2.61
N ILE A 188 -5.39 -2.19 2.69
CA ILE A 188 -4.75 -1.50 3.81
C ILE A 188 -5.44 -1.86 5.12
N LEU A 189 -6.77 -1.86 5.15
CA LEU A 189 -7.54 -2.13 6.36
C LEU A 189 -7.45 -3.58 6.83
N ASP A 190 -7.28 -4.54 5.92
CA ASP A 190 -7.19 -5.97 6.21
C ASP A 190 -5.84 -6.35 6.84
N VAL A 191 -4.80 -5.55 6.60
CA VAL A 191 -3.42 -5.86 6.99
C VAL A 191 -2.85 -4.89 8.02
N ALA A 192 -3.34 -3.65 8.04
CA ALA A 192 -2.92 -2.68 9.05
C ALA A 192 -3.54 -3.05 10.41
N TRP A 193 -2.75 -3.77 11.19
CA TRP A 193 -3.04 -4.12 12.56
C TRP A 193 -2.09 -3.36 13.50
N PRO A 194 -2.57 -2.73 14.59
CA PRO A 194 -3.96 -2.37 14.88
C PRO A 194 -4.27 -0.94 14.41
N ILE A 195 -5.13 -0.78 13.39
CA ILE A 195 -5.81 0.51 13.15
C ILE A 195 -6.79 0.76 14.32
N PRO A 196 -6.86 1.99 14.87
CA PRO A 196 -7.85 2.34 15.89
C PRO A 196 -9.27 2.03 15.42
N LEU A 197 -10.04 1.35 16.29
CA LEU A 197 -11.43 0.93 16.03
C LEU A 197 -12.39 2.10 15.80
N GLN A 198 -12.00 3.33 16.12
CA GLN A 198 -12.84 4.52 15.98
C GLN A 198 -12.84 5.09 14.55
N ARG A 199 -13.15 4.25 13.56
CA ARG A 199 -13.59 4.73 12.24
C ARG A 199 -14.97 5.36 12.39
N ARG A 200 -15.02 6.64 12.72
CA ARG A 200 -16.23 7.49 12.78
C ARG A 200 -17.47 6.74 13.30
N ALA A 201 -17.62 6.67 14.62
CA ALA A 201 -18.94 6.54 15.25
C ALA A 201 -19.83 7.80 15.07
N LYS A 202 -19.61 8.60 14.01
CA LYS A 202 -20.43 9.76 13.63
C LYS A 202 -20.64 9.79 12.12
N ALA A 203 -21.28 8.75 11.60
CA ALA A 203 -22.17 8.86 10.46
C ALA A 203 -23.56 8.40 10.96
N GLY A 204 -24.26 9.29 11.67
CA GLY A 204 -25.59 9.02 12.22
C GLY A 204 -25.77 9.48 13.66
N VAL A 205 -25.69 10.79 13.93
CA VAL A 205 -26.38 11.39 15.07
C VAL A 205 -27.29 12.46 14.51
N ALA A 206 -28.59 12.15 14.56
CA ALA A 206 -29.80 12.97 14.45
C ALA A 206 -29.83 14.12 13.44
#